data_AF-A0A5M5DTP0-F1
#
_entry.id   AF-A0A5M5DTP0-F1
#
_cell.length_a   1.000
_cell.length_b   1.000
_cell.length_c   1.000
_cell.angle_alpha   90.00
_cell.angle_beta   90.00
_cell.angle_gamma   90.00
#
_symmetry.space_group_name_H-M   'P 1'
#
loop_
_entity.id
_entity.type
_entity.pdbx_description
1 polymer ?
#
loop_
_entity_poly.entity_id
_entity_poly.type
_entity_poly.pdbx_seq_one_letter_code
_entity_poly.pdbx_strand_id
1 'polypeptide(L)'
;MEKNDSYDLELAKYIWSILKTQITIFMSWGVEPKSMKVIDGGLKFECNGFKHTGKVQIVLDEGKDLFEVHLISENGEKVKTIEDVFLDKLISVVDENIEKTEDYKKRISETYHIMEF
;
A
#
# COMPACT_ATOMS: atom_id res chain seq x y z
N MET A 1 16.66 4.73 -21.52
CA MET A 1 17.59 4.74 -20.37
C MET A 1 17.52 3.34 -19.80
N GLU A 2 18.60 2.56 -19.82
CA GLU A 2 18.59 1.23 -19.16
C GLU A 2 18.43 1.49 -17.66
N LYS A 3 17.24 1.22 -17.11
CA LYS A 3 17.05 1.22 -15.66
C LYS A 3 17.88 0.09 -15.10
N ASN A 4 18.89 0.46 -14.34
CA ASN A 4 19.82 -0.44 -13.68
C ASN A 4 19.08 -1.12 -12.51
N ASP A 5 19.22 -2.44 -12.35
CA ASP A 5 18.69 -3.19 -11.20
C ASP A 5 19.02 -2.53 -9.84
N SER A 6 20.14 -1.77 -9.78
CA SER A 6 20.50 -0.96 -8.62
C SER A 6 19.54 0.19 -8.32
N TYR A 7 18.99 0.86 -9.34
CA TYR A 7 18.06 1.97 -9.17
C TYR A 7 16.73 1.47 -8.58
N ASP A 8 16.16 0.42 -9.16
CA ASP A 8 14.89 -0.16 -8.69
C ASP A 8 15.01 -0.69 -7.26
N LEU A 9 16.17 -1.28 -6.92
CA LEU A 9 16.45 -1.72 -5.56
C LEU A 9 16.49 -0.54 -4.57
N GLU A 10 17.15 0.57 -4.91
CA GLU A 10 17.21 1.75 -4.03
C GLU A 10 15.83 2.42 -3.90
N LEU A 11 15.06 2.48 -4.99
CA LEU A 11 13.69 3.01 -4.95
C LEU A 11 12.76 2.13 -4.12
N ALA A 12 12.85 0.80 -4.25
CA ALA A 12 12.09 -0.13 -3.42
C ALA A 12 12.47 -0.02 -1.93
N LYS A 13 13.76 0.16 -1.62
CA LYS A 13 14.22 0.44 -0.24
C LYS A 13 13.65 1.76 0.27
N TYR A 14 13.57 2.78 -0.57
CA TYR A 14 12.99 4.07 -0.22
C TYR A 14 11.49 3.92 0.09
N ILE A 15 10.71 3.29 -0.80
CA ILE A 15 9.29 2.97 -0.56
C ILE A 15 9.12 2.20 0.75
N TRP A 16 9.94 1.16 0.97
CA TRP A 16 9.92 0.41 2.22
C TRP A 16 10.21 1.28 3.45
N SER A 17 11.16 2.21 3.33
CA SER A 17 11.51 3.14 4.41
C SER A 17 10.33 4.02 4.83
N ILE A 18 9.45 4.35 3.88
CA ILE A 18 8.21 5.10 4.11
C ILE A 18 7.18 4.21 4.79
N LEU A 19 6.88 3.04 4.20
CA LEU A 19 5.87 2.11 4.72
C LEU A 19 6.13 1.72 6.18
N LYS A 20 7.38 1.46 6.55
CA LYS A 20 7.74 1.08 7.93
C LYS A 20 7.60 2.22 8.95
N THR A 21 7.43 3.48 8.54
CA THR A 21 7.20 4.60 9.48
C THR A 21 5.89 4.45 10.24
N GLN A 22 4.88 3.80 9.64
CA GLN A 22 3.61 3.48 10.27
C GLN A 22 3.37 1.97 10.19
N ILE A 23 4.30 1.20 10.77
CA ILE A 23 4.31 -0.26 10.66
C ILE A 23 3.00 -0.91 11.13
N THR A 24 2.31 -0.34 12.12
CA THR A 24 1.02 -0.87 12.60
C THR A 24 -0.05 -0.82 11.51
N ILE A 25 -0.11 0.28 10.74
CA ILE A 25 -1.05 0.44 9.61
C ILE A 25 -0.64 -0.50 8.47
N PHE A 26 0.66 -0.55 8.16
CA PHE A 26 1.17 -1.48 7.15
C PHE A 26 0.80 -2.94 7.46
N MET A 27 0.95 -3.36 8.73
CA MET A 27 0.59 -4.72 9.16
C MET A 27 -0.92 -4.96 9.17
N SER A 28 -1.76 -3.93 9.40
CA SER A 28 -3.22 -4.09 9.37
C SER A 28 -3.77 -4.39 7.98
N TRP A 29 -3.00 -4.17 6.92
CA TRP A 29 -3.37 -4.56 5.56
C TRP A 29 -3.27 -6.09 5.32
N GLY A 30 -2.83 -6.87 6.30
CA GLY A 30 -2.65 -8.31 6.13
C GLY A 30 -1.59 -8.65 5.09
N VAL A 31 -0.48 -7.91 5.07
CA VAL A 31 0.61 -8.11 4.11
C VAL A 31 1.27 -9.46 4.32
N GLU A 32 1.50 -10.22 3.24
CA GLU A 32 2.34 -11.42 3.25
C GLU A 32 3.82 -11.01 3.05
N PRO A 33 4.69 -11.04 4.06
CA PRO A 33 6.04 -10.50 3.94
C PRO A 33 6.88 -11.17 2.85
N LYS A 34 6.65 -12.45 2.55
CA LYS A 34 7.38 -13.18 1.50
C LYS A 34 6.98 -12.76 0.08
N SER A 35 5.86 -12.07 -0.07
CA SER A 35 5.38 -11.57 -1.36
C SER A 35 6.07 -10.28 -1.80
N MET A 36 6.78 -9.59 -0.89
CA MET A 36 7.50 -8.35 -1.17
C MET A 36 8.56 -8.57 -2.24
N LYS A 37 8.46 -7.82 -3.35
CA LYS A 37 9.38 -7.91 -4.48
C LYS A 37 9.66 -6.53 -5.05
N VAL A 38 10.93 -6.30 -5.35
CA VAL A 38 11.35 -5.18 -6.21
C VAL A 38 10.73 -5.39 -7.58
N ILE A 39 10.20 -4.31 -8.16
CA ILE A 39 9.70 -4.25 -9.53
C ILE A 39 10.30 -3.02 -10.23
N ASP A 40 10.19 -2.96 -11.54
CA ASP A 40 10.60 -1.78 -12.31
C ASP A 40 9.92 -0.52 -11.74
N GLY A 41 10.73 0.44 -11.31
CA GLY A 41 10.28 1.70 -10.74
C GLY A 41 9.55 1.60 -9.41
N GLY A 42 9.65 0.49 -8.65
CA GLY A 42 8.86 0.38 -7.43
C GLY A 42 8.94 -0.89 -6.59
N LEU A 43 7.89 -1.08 -5.78
CA LEU A 43 7.75 -2.18 -4.84
C LEU A 43 6.37 -2.83 -4.99
N LYS A 44 6.34 -4.16 -4.98
CA LYS A 44 5.11 -4.97 -4.97
C LYS A 44 5.01 -5.81 -3.72
N PHE A 45 3.80 -5.99 -3.20
CA PHE A 45 3.48 -6.99 -2.18
C PHE A 45 2.03 -7.47 -2.35
N GLU A 46 1.69 -8.55 -1.66
CA GLU A 46 0.34 -9.09 -1.54
C GLU A 46 -0.23 -8.75 -0.17
N CYS A 47 -1.52 -8.47 -0.14
CA CYS A 47 -2.26 -8.09 1.05
C CYS A 47 -3.62 -8.79 1.09
N ASN A 48 -4.15 -8.93 2.29
CA ASN A 48 -5.50 -9.44 2.53
C ASN A 48 -6.26 -8.45 3.41
N GLY A 49 -6.44 -7.24 2.88
CA GLY A 49 -7.16 -6.17 3.56
C GLY A 49 -8.66 -6.27 3.35
N PHE A 50 -9.42 -5.54 4.16
CA PHE A 50 -10.88 -5.61 4.14
C PHE A 50 -11.52 -5.17 2.81
N LYS A 51 -10.95 -4.15 2.15
CA LYS A 51 -11.45 -3.62 0.86
C LYS A 51 -10.75 -4.26 -0.35
N HIS A 52 -9.51 -4.69 -0.20
CA HIS A 52 -8.72 -5.27 -1.29
C HIS A 52 -7.90 -6.48 -0.83
N THR A 53 -8.14 -7.61 -1.48
CA THR A 53 -7.31 -8.82 -1.39
C THR A 53 -6.64 -9.03 -2.74
N GLY A 54 -5.31 -9.19 -2.73
CA GLY A 54 -4.52 -9.37 -3.94
C GLY A 54 -3.18 -8.66 -3.86
N LYS A 55 -2.70 -8.20 -5.02
CA LYS A 55 -1.41 -7.52 -5.17
C LYS A 55 -1.59 -6.01 -5.11
N VAL A 56 -0.58 -5.36 -4.57
CA VAL A 56 -0.40 -3.91 -4.52
C VAL A 56 0.94 -3.61 -5.14
N GLN A 57 0.97 -2.66 -6.08
CA GLN A 57 2.20 -2.12 -6.64
C GLN A 57 2.26 -0.63 -6.34
N ILE A 58 3.38 -0.18 -5.81
CA ILE A 58 3.70 1.23 -5.61
C ILE A 58 4.85 1.54 -6.56
N VAL A 59 4.61 2.42 -7.53
CA VAL A 59 5.56 2.76 -8.60
C VAL A 59 5.76 4.27 -8.62
N LEU A 60 6.97 4.73 -8.92
CA LEU A 60 7.24 6.16 -9.13
C LEU A 60 7.01 6.55 -10.59
N ASP A 61 6.14 7.52 -10.83
CA ASP A 61 6.10 8.26 -12.08
C ASP A 61 7.25 9.28 -12.07
N GLU A 62 8.36 8.91 -12.73
CA GLU A 62 9.57 9.74 -12.85
C GLU A 62 9.34 11.08 -13.55
N GLY A 63 8.30 11.19 -14.39
CA GLY A 63 7.98 12.43 -15.10
C GLY A 63 7.32 13.47 -14.19
N LYS A 64 6.53 13.00 -13.21
CA LYS A 64 5.82 13.85 -12.25
C LYS A 64 6.48 13.94 -10.87
N ASP A 65 7.41 13.03 -10.57
CA ASP A 65 7.97 12.82 -9.23
C ASP A 65 6.88 12.50 -8.19
N LEU A 66 5.89 11.70 -8.59
CA LEU A 66 4.76 11.27 -7.77
C LEU A 66 4.59 9.75 -7.85
N PHE A 67 3.99 9.16 -6.82
CA PHE A 67 3.71 7.72 -6.82
C PHE A 67 2.39 7.40 -7.51
N GLU A 68 2.34 6.22 -8.10
CA GLU A 68 1.12 5.53 -8.51
C GLU A 68 0.94 4.27 -7.67
N VAL A 69 -0.30 4.00 -7.27
CA VAL A 69 -0.69 2.78 -6.55
C VAL A 69 -1.60 1.96 -7.44
N HIS A 70 -1.18 0.76 -7.81
CA HIS A 70 -2.01 -0.18 -8.56
C HIS A 70 -2.49 -1.30 -7.64
N LEU A 71 -3.81 -1.50 -7.62
CA LEU A 71 -4.45 -2.63 -6.97
C LEU A 71 -4.79 -3.66 -8.04
N ILE A 72 -4.29 -4.87 -7.85
CA ILE A 72 -4.42 -5.98 -8.78
C ILE A 72 -5.01 -7.14 -8.01
N SER A 73 -6.07 -7.76 -8.52
CA SER A 73 -6.70 -8.92 -7.88
C SER A 73 -5.78 -10.16 -7.95
N GLU A 74 -6.13 -11.19 -7.21
CA GLU A 74 -5.35 -12.44 -7.17
C GLU A 74 -5.18 -13.09 -8.55
N ASN A 75 -6.21 -13.00 -9.40
CA ASN A 75 -6.21 -13.47 -10.78
C ASN A 75 -5.36 -12.61 -11.74
N GLY A 76 -4.79 -11.49 -11.28
CA GLY A 76 -3.91 -10.62 -12.07
C GLY A 76 -4.62 -9.48 -12.82
N GLU A 77 -5.92 -9.30 -12.65
CA GLU A 77 -6.66 -8.20 -13.26
C GLU A 77 -6.42 -6.88 -12.50
N LYS A 78 -6.29 -5.77 -13.24
CA LYS A 78 -6.14 -4.44 -12.64
C LYS A 78 -7.50 -3.98 -12.10
N VAL A 79 -7.61 -3.88 -10.77
CA VAL A 79 -8.81 -3.45 -10.06
C VAL A 79 -8.90 -1.92 -10.02
N LYS A 80 -7.79 -1.27 -9.66
CA LYS A 80 -7.73 0.19 -9.50
C LYS A 80 -6.33 0.72 -9.75
N THR A 81 -6.25 1.96 -10.19
CA THR A 81 -5.01 2.75 -10.18
C THR A 81 -5.31 4.09 -9.52
N ILE A 82 -4.46 4.49 -8.59
CA ILE A 82 -4.47 5.81 -7.96
C ILE A 82 -3.20 6.52 -8.40
N GLU A 83 -3.35 7.58 -9.18
CA GLU A 83 -2.26 8.39 -9.71
C GLU A 83 -2.00 9.61 -8.82
N ASP A 84 -0.89 10.31 -9.08
CA ASP A 84 -0.52 11.58 -8.46
C ASP A 84 -0.48 11.54 -6.91
N VAL A 85 0.06 10.44 -6.37
CA VAL A 85 0.17 10.22 -4.92
C VAL A 85 1.45 10.84 -4.40
N PHE A 86 1.30 11.90 -3.60
CA PHE A 86 2.42 12.49 -2.87
C PHE A 86 2.97 11.54 -1.81
N LEU A 87 4.28 11.62 -1.59
CA LEU A 87 5.03 10.86 -0.59
C LEU A 87 4.37 10.85 0.80
N ASP A 88 3.97 12.03 1.29
CA ASP A 88 3.37 12.22 2.61
C ASP A 88 1.96 11.61 2.72
N LYS A 89 1.29 11.39 1.58
CA LYS A 89 -0.04 10.79 1.49
C LYS A 89 -0.02 9.31 1.14
N LEU A 90 1.14 8.73 0.82
CA LEU A 90 1.24 7.36 0.32
C LEU A 90 0.56 6.34 1.24
N ILE A 91 0.88 6.37 2.53
CA ILE A 91 0.33 5.43 3.51
C ILE A 91 -1.18 5.61 3.64
N SER A 92 -1.67 6.84 3.77
CA SER A 92 -3.10 7.10 3.91
C SER A 92 -3.89 6.69 2.67
N VAL A 93 -3.35 6.92 1.47
CA VAL A 93 -4.00 6.52 0.21
C VAL A 93 -4.07 5.01 0.10
N VAL A 94 -2.97 4.31 0.40
CA VAL A 94 -2.95 2.84 0.37
C VAL A 94 -3.94 2.28 1.40
N ASP A 95 -3.90 2.77 2.64
CA ASP A 95 -4.80 2.36 3.71
C ASP A 95 -6.27 2.57 3.37
N GLU A 96 -6.62 3.73 2.81
CA GLU A 96 -7.98 4.08 2.39
C GLU A 96 -8.56 3.14 1.33
N ASN A 97 -7.71 2.56 0.50
CA ASN A 97 -8.12 1.68 -0.59
C ASN A 97 -7.99 0.20 -0.24
N ILE A 98 -7.20 -0.18 0.77
CA ILE A 98 -6.99 -1.58 1.18
C ILE A 98 -7.80 -1.96 2.43
N GLU A 99 -7.88 -1.10 3.44
CA GLU A 99 -8.32 -1.51 4.78
C GLU A 99 -9.37 -0.58 5.40
N LYS A 100 -9.12 0.75 5.38
CA LYS A 100 -9.89 1.72 6.15
C LYS A 100 -11.37 1.66 5.81
N THR A 101 -12.21 1.32 6.78
CA THR A 101 -13.66 1.41 6.69
C THR A 101 -14.18 2.41 7.72
N GLU A 102 -15.32 3.05 7.42
CA GLU A 102 -16.03 3.94 8.37
C GLU A 102 -16.30 3.27 9.73
N ASP A 103 -16.28 1.94 9.77
CA ASP A 103 -16.58 1.10 10.93
C ASP A 103 -15.39 0.87 11.88
N TYR A 104 -14.26 1.56 11.75
CA TYR A 104 -13.16 1.42 12.74
C TYR A 104 -13.63 1.78 14.16
N LYS A 105 -14.43 2.85 14.30
CA LYS A 105 -15.03 3.24 15.59
C LYS A 105 -16.17 2.30 16.01
N LYS A 106 -17.01 1.88 15.06
CA LYS A 106 -18.19 1.06 15.34
C LYS A 106 -17.83 -0.37 15.73
N ARG A 107 -16.82 -0.99 15.09
CA ARG A 107 -16.32 -2.31 15.48
C ARG A 107 -15.61 -2.28 16.83
N ILE A 108 -14.89 -1.21 17.16
CA ILE A 108 -14.33 -1.02 18.51
C ILE A 108 -15.45 -0.88 19.54
N SER A 109 -16.49 -0.09 19.26
CA SER A 109 -17.62 0.08 20.19
C SER A 109 -18.44 -1.21 20.38
N GLU A 110 -18.68 -1.96 19.30
CA GLU A 110 -19.43 -3.23 19.34
C GLU A 110 -18.62 -4.35 20.00
N THR A 111 -17.30 -4.41 19.77
CA THR A 111 -16.44 -5.47 20.33
C THR A 111 -16.09 -5.22 21.80
N TYR A 112 -15.86 -3.96 22.20
CA TYR A 112 -15.40 -3.60 23.54
C TYR A 112 -16.46 -2.93 24.43
N HIS A 113 -17.69 -2.72 23.95
CA HIS A 113 -18.77 -2.05 24.69
C HIS A 113 -18.34 -0.72 25.31
N ILE A 114 -17.41 0.00 24.68
CA ILE A 114 -16.95 1.29 25.18
C ILE A 114 -18.02 2.31 24.77
N MET A 115 -18.84 2.74 25.73
CA MET A 115 -19.73 3.89 25.55
C MET A 115 -18.87 5.15 25.46
N GLU A 116 -19.00 5.90 24.36
CA GLU A 116 -18.46 7.25 24.29
C GLU A 116 -19.24 8.15 25.27
N PHE A 117 -18.51 8.85 26.15
CA PHE A 117 -19.05 9.91 27.02
C PHE A 117 -19.08 11.24 26.29
#